data_AF-A0A7Y4RKT8-F1
#
_entry.id   AF-A0A7Y4RKT8-F1
#
_cell.length_a   1.000
_cell.length_b   1.000
_cell.length_c   1.000
_cell.angle_alpha   90.00
_cell.angle_beta   90.00
_cell.angle_gamma   90.00
#
_symmetry.space_group_name_H-M   'P 1'
#
loop_
_entity.id
_entity.type
_entity.pdbx_description
1 polymer ?
#
loop_
_entity_poly.entity_id
_entity_poly.type
_entity_poly.pdbx_seq_one_letter_code
_entity_poly.pdbx_strand_id
1 'polypeptide(L)'
;MRRCFLLLIDGLRPDVAEAELAAGRLPHLARLVAGGGVARAITSFPSTTSVSYLPFLTGCTPGRCNIPSIRWLDRTRYDGRWWRSRHAVRSYCGYQAGMLDEDIAPDVRTIFELVPDSIGIFTMIARGLTPERNPASAERQFWGALAHYALWHQPSDDAVTNHLLQAADGPARFVFAQFPAVDGYTHQAAPDAPRVLASLHRVDETIGRLTQRLAARGELDEALILVVSDHGASPVREHLDLAAWFRRQGVRTMAHPIVWEASPDAAVMVAGNGSAMVYARPDTPRDRRWPLARLRHGEAFRAEGD
;
A
#
# COMPACT_ATOMS: atom_id res chain seq x y z
N MET A 1 -0.22 19.30 22.21
CA MET A 1 -0.74 18.39 21.18
C MET A 1 -1.50 17.25 21.86
N ARG A 2 -2.83 17.19 21.69
CA ARG A 2 -3.69 16.16 22.31
C ARG A 2 -4.11 15.05 21.35
N ARG A 3 -4.20 15.36 20.05
CA ARG A 3 -4.71 14.44 19.01
C ARG A 3 -3.88 14.54 17.73
N CYS A 4 -3.79 13.45 16.99
CA CYS A 4 -3.05 13.35 15.74
C CYS A 4 -3.94 12.70 14.66
N PHE A 5 -4.05 13.34 13.51
CA PHE A 5 -4.75 12.84 12.33
C PHE A 5 -3.72 12.66 11.20
N LEU A 6 -3.45 11.41 10.83
CA LEU A 6 -2.59 11.06 9.72
C LEU A 6 -3.45 10.65 8.52
N LEU A 7 -3.55 11.56 7.55
CA LEU A 7 -4.30 11.41 6.32
C LEU A 7 -3.34 10.99 5.21
N LEU A 8 -3.51 9.79 4.69
CA LEU A 8 -2.69 9.25 3.62
C LEU A 8 -3.48 9.27 2.32
N ILE A 9 -3.00 10.06 1.36
CA ILE A 9 -3.54 10.11 0.00
C ILE A 9 -2.71 9.15 -0.87
N ASP A 10 -3.30 7.99 -1.17
CA ASP A 10 -2.65 6.89 -1.87
C ASP A 10 -2.19 7.34 -3.25
N GLY A 11 -0.93 7.07 -3.60
CA GLY A 11 -0.39 7.34 -4.94
C GLY A 11 -0.30 8.83 -5.36
N LEU A 12 -0.53 9.78 -4.44
CA LEU A 12 -0.45 11.21 -4.75
C LEU A 12 0.98 11.65 -5.08
N ARG A 13 1.19 12.00 -6.35
CA ARG A 13 2.45 12.58 -6.81
C ARG A 13 2.67 13.98 -6.22
N PRO A 14 3.90 14.30 -5.77
CA PRO A 14 4.20 15.62 -5.21
C PRO A 14 4.04 16.75 -6.22
N ASP A 15 4.43 16.55 -7.49
CA ASP A 15 4.32 17.60 -8.52
C ASP A 15 2.86 17.93 -8.90
N VAL A 16 1.95 16.95 -8.80
CA VAL A 16 0.51 17.17 -8.98
C VAL A 16 -0.03 18.02 -7.82
N ALA A 17 0.28 17.65 -6.58
CA ALA A 17 -0.16 18.40 -5.41
C ALA A 17 0.39 19.85 -5.40
N GLU A 18 1.67 20.02 -5.73
CA GLU A 18 2.31 21.33 -5.83
C GLU A 18 1.70 22.20 -6.92
N ALA A 19 1.38 21.65 -8.09
CA ALA A 19 0.74 22.38 -9.17
C ALA A 19 -0.69 22.84 -8.80
N GLU A 20 -1.47 21.97 -8.15
CA GLU A 20 -2.82 22.30 -7.69
C GLU A 20 -2.82 23.35 -6.55
N LEU A 21 -1.83 23.27 -5.64
CA LEU A 21 -1.60 24.29 -4.61
C LEU A 21 -1.23 25.65 -5.24
N ALA A 22 -0.27 25.65 -6.18
CA ALA A 22 0.16 26.88 -6.86
C ALA A 22 -0.99 27.53 -7.65
N ALA A 23 -1.91 26.73 -8.18
CA ALA A 23 -3.09 27.20 -8.87
C ALA A 23 -4.25 27.61 -7.95
N GLY A 24 -4.09 27.52 -6.63
CA GLY A 24 -5.11 27.89 -5.64
C GLY A 24 -6.32 26.95 -5.60
N ARG A 25 -6.20 25.72 -6.13
CA ARG A 25 -7.28 24.73 -6.20
C ARG A 25 -7.35 23.79 -5.00
N LEU A 26 -6.40 23.89 -4.07
CA LEU A 26 -6.38 23.15 -2.80
C LEU A 26 -6.41 24.13 -1.61
N PRO A 27 -7.49 24.93 -1.45
CA PRO A 27 -7.53 26.01 -0.45
C PRO A 27 -7.43 25.51 1.00
N HIS A 28 -7.89 24.30 1.32
CA HIS A 28 -7.85 23.78 2.69
C HIS A 28 -6.45 23.27 3.04
N LEU A 29 -5.80 22.55 2.14
CA LEU A 29 -4.42 22.13 2.28
C LEU A 29 -3.48 23.35 2.29
N ALA A 30 -3.73 24.37 1.45
CA ALA A 30 -2.95 25.61 1.46
C ALA A 30 -2.96 26.30 2.84
N ARG A 31 -4.10 26.28 3.55
CA ARG A 31 -4.18 26.79 4.93
C ARG A 31 -3.36 25.97 5.91
N LEU A 32 -3.39 24.63 5.81
CA LEU A 32 -2.54 23.76 6.64
C LEU A 32 -1.06 24.02 6.38
N VAL A 33 -0.67 24.20 5.12
CA VAL A 33 0.71 24.51 4.73
C VAL A 33 1.14 25.86 5.28
N ALA A 34 0.29 26.89 5.20
CA ALA A 34 0.60 28.23 5.70
C ALA A 34 0.82 28.27 7.23
N GLY A 35 0.11 27.42 7.99
CA GLY A 35 0.27 27.27 9.44
C GLY A 35 1.26 26.18 9.87
N GLY A 36 1.86 25.45 8.92
CA GLY A 36 2.63 24.24 9.17
C GLY A 36 3.92 24.16 8.36
N GLY A 37 4.30 22.94 7.97
CA GLY A 37 5.50 22.68 7.20
C GLY A 37 5.23 21.72 6.05
N VAL A 38 6.01 21.85 4.98
CA VAL A 38 5.97 20.97 3.80
C VAL A 38 7.37 20.45 3.55
N ALA A 39 7.48 19.15 3.26
CA ALA A 39 8.72 18.51 2.88
C ALA A 39 8.46 17.48 1.78
N ARG A 40 9.39 17.39 0.82
CA ARG A 40 9.46 16.24 -0.09
C ARG A 40 10.14 15.07 0.61
N ALA A 41 9.54 13.89 0.54
CA ALA A 41 10.05 12.67 1.13
C ALA A 41 10.39 11.62 0.06
N ILE A 42 11.22 10.65 0.44
CA ILE A 42 11.55 9.48 -0.39
C ILE A 42 10.75 8.29 0.14
N THR A 43 10.01 7.63 -0.75
CA THR A 43 9.25 6.42 -0.42
C THR A 43 10.16 5.22 -0.14
N SER A 44 9.62 4.18 0.49
CA SER A 44 10.32 2.92 0.66
C SER A 44 10.37 2.12 -0.64
N PHE A 45 11.29 1.15 -0.73
CA PHE A 45 11.34 0.21 -1.83
C PHE A 45 10.79 -1.18 -1.40
N PRO A 46 9.91 -1.82 -2.19
CA PRO A 46 9.26 -1.29 -3.39
C PRO A 46 8.18 -0.24 -3.08
N SER A 47 8.01 0.71 -4.00
CA SER A 47 7.05 1.82 -3.90
C SER A 47 5.64 1.38 -4.30
N THR A 48 5.05 0.47 -3.53
CA THR A 48 3.70 -0.05 -3.71
C THR A 48 2.89 0.13 -2.44
N THR A 49 1.59 0.40 -2.57
CA THR A 49 0.61 0.40 -1.48
C THR A 49 0.75 -0.87 -0.60
N SER A 50 0.38 -0.80 0.68
CA SER A 50 0.67 -1.78 1.77
C SER A 50 2.13 -1.87 2.21
N VAL A 51 3.07 -1.86 1.28
CA VAL A 51 4.50 -1.98 1.61
C VAL A 51 5.06 -0.63 2.03
N SER A 52 4.76 0.42 1.23
CA SER A 52 5.14 1.80 1.53
C SER A 52 4.33 2.43 2.67
N TYR A 53 3.31 1.72 3.13
CA TYR A 53 2.54 2.01 4.34
C TYR A 53 3.30 1.72 5.64
N LEU A 54 4.19 0.73 5.62
CA LEU A 54 4.84 0.21 6.83
C LEU A 54 5.60 1.28 7.61
N PRO A 55 6.40 2.17 6.98
CA PRO A 55 7.14 3.18 7.73
C PRO A 55 6.24 4.14 8.52
N PHE A 56 5.07 4.51 7.98
CA PHE A 56 4.14 5.41 8.68
C PHE A 56 3.52 4.76 9.92
N LEU A 57 3.22 3.47 9.83
CA LEU A 57 2.50 2.75 10.88
C LEU A 57 3.41 1.98 11.84
N THR A 58 4.70 1.83 11.54
CA THR A 58 5.65 1.05 12.38
C THR A 58 6.96 1.77 12.65
N GLY A 59 7.25 2.87 11.96
CA GLY A 59 8.58 3.52 11.98
C GLY A 59 9.69 2.68 11.34
N CYS A 60 9.36 1.53 10.74
CA CYS A 60 10.33 0.57 10.21
C CYS A 60 10.25 0.49 8.68
N THR A 61 11.39 0.23 8.03
CA THR A 61 11.41 -0.07 6.59
C THR A 61 10.78 -1.43 6.31
N PRO A 62 10.27 -1.68 5.08
CA PRO A 62 9.67 -2.97 4.73
C PRO A 62 10.58 -4.18 5.01
N GLY A 63 11.89 -4.01 4.81
CA GLY A 63 12.89 -5.03 5.14
C GLY A 63 12.96 -5.36 6.64
N ARG A 64 12.86 -4.36 7.52
CA ARG A 64 12.82 -4.58 8.98
C ARG A 64 11.48 -5.21 9.40
N CYS A 65 10.39 -4.88 8.72
CA CYS A 65 9.09 -5.49 8.93
C CYS A 65 8.99 -6.92 8.39
N ASN A 66 10.01 -7.47 7.72
CA ASN A 66 9.94 -8.76 7.02
C ASN A 66 8.88 -8.81 5.89
N ILE A 67 8.57 -7.66 5.29
CA ILE A 67 7.66 -7.53 4.16
C ILE A 67 8.45 -7.02 2.96
N PRO A 68 9.09 -7.90 2.17
CA PRO A 68 10.02 -7.45 1.12
C PRO A 68 9.31 -6.87 -0.11
N SER A 69 8.02 -7.13 -0.29
CA SER A 69 7.24 -6.74 -1.47
C SER A 69 5.75 -6.98 -1.25
N ILE A 70 4.89 -6.43 -2.11
CA ILE A 70 3.45 -6.67 -2.11
C ILE A 70 3.09 -8.09 -2.58
N ARG A 71 3.99 -8.70 -3.37
CA ARG A 71 3.98 -10.11 -3.72
C ARG A 71 5.36 -10.70 -3.48
N TRP A 72 5.43 -11.85 -2.83
CA TRP A 72 6.69 -12.49 -2.49
C TRP A 72 6.52 -13.98 -2.19
N LEU A 73 7.65 -14.71 -2.16
CA LEU A 73 7.70 -16.12 -1.85
C LEU A 73 8.53 -16.35 -0.58
N ASP A 74 7.97 -17.08 0.38
CA ASP A 74 8.71 -17.66 1.49
C ASP A 74 9.54 -18.85 0.99
N ARG A 75 10.78 -18.54 0.64
CA ARG A 75 11.79 -19.49 0.17
C ARG A 75 12.14 -20.58 1.19
N THR A 76 11.76 -20.43 2.46
CA THR A 76 12.08 -21.42 3.51
C THR A 76 11.02 -22.51 3.62
N ARG A 77 9.82 -22.26 3.05
CA ARG A 77 8.65 -23.13 3.23
C ARG A 77 8.06 -23.66 1.93
N TYR A 78 8.27 -23.00 0.80
CA TYR A 78 7.65 -23.41 -0.45
C TYR A 78 8.30 -24.69 -1.01
N ASP A 79 7.46 -25.71 -1.26
CA ASP A 79 7.86 -27.07 -1.65
C ASP A 79 7.48 -27.42 -3.11
N GLY A 80 7.20 -26.41 -3.93
CA GLY A 80 6.79 -26.59 -5.33
C GLY A 80 5.32 -26.94 -5.54
N ARG A 81 4.53 -27.13 -4.47
CA ARG A 81 3.10 -27.44 -4.53
C ARG A 81 2.28 -26.28 -4.02
N TRP A 82 2.02 -25.29 -4.88
CA TRP A 82 1.27 -24.06 -4.51
C TRP A 82 -0.03 -24.32 -3.75
N TRP A 83 -0.82 -25.32 -4.16
CA TRP A 83 -2.10 -25.60 -3.51
C TRP A 83 -1.96 -26.08 -2.06
N ARG A 84 -0.84 -26.73 -1.70
CA ARG A 84 -0.49 -27.10 -0.30
C ARG A 84 0.17 -25.95 0.44
N SER A 85 1.09 -25.29 -0.24
CA SER A 85 1.97 -24.26 0.32
C SER A 85 1.50 -22.84 -0.03
N ARG A 86 0.19 -22.60 -0.06
CA ARG A 86 -0.40 -21.29 -0.39
C ARG A 86 0.08 -20.20 0.57
N HIS A 87 0.31 -20.57 1.83
CA HIS A 87 0.89 -19.71 2.85
C HIS A 87 2.42 -19.58 2.74
N ALA A 88 3.04 -20.02 1.64
CA ALA A 88 4.40 -19.63 1.30
C ALA A 88 4.43 -18.70 0.08
N VAL A 89 3.31 -18.54 -0.65
CA VAL A 89 3.21 -17.65 -1.83
C VAL A 89 2.29 -16.49 -1.48
N ARG A 90 2.85 -15.30 -1.26
CA ARG A 90 2.13 -14.12 -0.77
C ARG A 90 1.72 -13.19 -1.91
N SER A 91 0.48 -12.72 -1.83
CA SER A 91 -0.02 -11.58 -2.60
C SER A 91 -1.01 -10.77 -1.78
N TYR A 92 -0.62 -9.57 -1.34
CA TYR A 92 -1.51 -8.67 -0.58
C TYR A 92 -2.55 -7.96 -1.46
N CYS A 93 -2.53 -8.14 -2.78
CA CYS A 93 -3.53 -7.61 -3.72
C CYS A 93 -4.81 -8.47 -3.84
N GLY A 94 -5.28 -9.11 -2.76
CA GLY A 94 -6.42 -10.03 -2.85
C GLY A 94 -6.77 -10.70 -1.52
N TYR A 95 -7.26 -11.94 -1.57
CA TYR A 95 -7.72 -12.65 -0.36
C TYR A 95 -6.65 -12.80 0.73
N GLN A 96 -5.36 -12.78 0.37
CA GLN A 96 -4.25 -12.85 1.33
C GLN A 96 -3.86 -11.48 1.91
N ALA A 97 -4.56 -10.40 1.58
CA ALA A 97 -4.33 -9.08 2.17
C ALA A 97 -4.38 -9.12 3.70
N GLY A 98 -5.28 -9.94 4.28
CA GLY A 98 -5.38 -10.12 5.73
C GLY A 98 -4.18 -10.80 6.38
N MET A 99 -3.29 -11.44 5.62
CA MET A 99 -2.07 -12.06 6.15
C MET A 99 -0.96 -11.05 6.43
N LEU A 100 -1.07 -9.83 5.90
CA LEU A 100 -0.05 -8.79 6.07
C LEU A 100 0.26 -8.54 7.54
N ASP A 101 -0.77 -8.46 8.38
CA ASP A 101 -0.63 -8.25 9.82
C ASP A 101 0.06 -9.41 10.53
N GLU A 102 -0.03 -10.64 10.05
CA GLU A 102 0.66 -11.79 10.64
C GLU A 102 2.11 -11.89 10.17
N ASP A 103 2.40 -11.42 8.95
CA ASP A 103 3.71 -11.50 8.33
C ASP A 103 4.71 -10.43 8.82
N ILE A 104 4.21 -9.32 9.40
CA ILE A 104 5.07 -8.30 9.99
C ILE A 104 5.96 -8.94 11.08
N ALA A 105 7.23 -8.60 11.10
CA ALA A 105 8.18 -9.15 12.08
C ALA A 105 7.63 -9.05 13.52
N PRO A 106 7.78 -10.10 14.36
CA PRO A 106 7.15 -10.14 15.68
C PRO A 106 7.73 -9.12 16.68
N ASP A 107 8.96 -8.63 16.45
CA ASP A 107 9.59 -7.58 17.25
C ASP A 107 9.17 -6.16 16.82
N VAL A 108 8.46 -6.02 15.70
CA VAL A 108 7.97 -4.73 15.19
C VAL A 108 6.55 -4.50 15.68
N ARG A 109 6.37 -3.38 16.40
CA ARG A 109 5.06 -2.90 16.87
C ARG A 109 4.50 -1.84 15.92
N THR A 110 3.20 -1.88 15.70
CA THR A 110 2.50 -0.80 15.01
C THR A 110 2.19 0.36 15.97
N ILE A 111 1.92 1.54 15.41
CA ILE A 111 1.43 2.69 16.16
C ILE A 111 0.09 2.40 16.86
N PHE A 112 -0.72 1.48 16.33
CA PHE A 112 -1.98 1.07 16.94
C PHE A 112 -1.77 0.20 18.19
N GLU A 113 -0.67 -0.54 18.26
CA GLU A 113 -0.26 -1.25 19.47
C GLU A 113 0.40 -0.32 20.50
N LEU A 114 1.04 0.76 20.03
CA LEU A 114 1.70 1.76 20.89
C LEU A 114 0.72 2.80 21.45
N VAL A 115 -0.35 3.11 20.72
CA VAL A 115 -1.40 4.07 21.07
C VAL A 115 -2.74 3.35 21.09
N PRO A 116 -3.19 2.80 22.23
CA PRO A 116 -4.46 2.09 22.33
C PRO A 116 -5.67 2.97 21.99
N ASP A 117 -5.60 4.28 22.23
CA ASP A 117 -6.64 5.25 21.88
C ASP A 117 -6.53 5.68 20.41
N SER A 118 -6.52 4.69 19.50
CA SER A 118 -6.37 4.95 18.07
C SER A 118 -7.49 4.36 17.23
N ILE A 119 -7.77 4.99 16.09
CA ILE A 119 -8.68 4.51 15.05
C ILE A 119 -7.89 4.36 13.74
N GLY A 120 -8.07 3.24 13.04
CA GLY A 120 -7.61 3.04 11.67
C GLY A 120 -8.79 3.00 10.72
N ILE A 121 -8.70 3.75 9.62
CA ILE A 121 -9.76 3.88 8.61
C ILE A 121 -9.17 3.48 7.27
N PHE A 122 -9.77 2.47 6.64
CA PHE A 122 -9.37 1.91 5.34
C PHE A 122 -7.93 1.34 5.26
N THR A 123 -7.21 1.23 6.37
CA THR A 123 -5.86 0.66 6.42
C THR A 123 -5.82 -0.84 6.08
N MET A 124 -4.75 -1.26 5.40
CA MET A 124 -4.41 -2.69 5.23
C MET A 124 -3.58 -3.26 6.38
N ILE A 125 -2.92 -2.42 7.17
CA ILE A 125 -2.20 -2.81 8.38
C ILE A 125 -3.11 -2.49 9.55
N ALA A 126 -3.65 -3.52 10.19
CA ALA A 126 -4.59 -3.41 11.29
C ALA A 126 -4.10 -4.10 12.56
N ARG A 127 -2.86 -4.62 12.59
CA ARG A 127 -2.25 -5.21 13.79
C ARG A 127 -2.34 -4.21 14.95
N GLY A 128 -3.00 -4.63 16.03
CA GLY A 128 -3.26 -3.81 17.22
C GLY A 128 -4.62 -3.11 17.27
N LEU A 129 -5.42 -3.14 16.20
CA LEU A 129 -6.79 -2.61 16.17
C LEU A 129 -7.82 -3.68 16.55
N THR A 130 -8.81 -3.28 17.34
CA THR A 130 -10.05 -4.04 17.55
C THR A 130 -11.09 -3.66 16.48
N PRO A 131 -12.17 -4.43 16.29
CA PRO A 131 -13.24 -4.09 15.35
C PRO A 131 -13.80 -2.67 15.55
N GLU A 132 -13.96 -2.22 16.79
CA GLU A 132 -14.47 -0.89 17.14
C GLU A 132 -13.49 0.22 16.73
N ARG A 133 -12.20 -0.08 16.75
CA ARG A 133 -11.11 0.82 16.34
C ARG A 133 -10.79 0.72 14.85
N ASN A 134 -11.44 -0.18 14.11
CA ASN A 134 -11.35 -0.35 12.66
C ASN A 134 -12.76 -0.38 12.02
N PRO A 135 -13.53 0.72 12.15
CA PRO A 135 -14.96 0.74 11.86
C PRO A 135 -15.27 0.53 10.38
N ALA A 136 -14.31 0.83 9.50
CA ALA A 136 -14.48 0.77 8.05
C ALA A 136 -13.96 -0.55 7.42
N SER A 137 -13.61 -1.54 8.23
CA SER A 137 -12.96 -2.78 7.75
C SER A 137 -13.79 -3.56 6.73
N ALA A 138 -15.08 -3.73 6.98
CA ALA A 138 -16.01 -4.42 6.08
C ALA A 138 -16.25 -3.61 4.79
N GLU A 139 -16.42 -2.29 4.91
CA GLU A 139 -16.58 -1.39 3.77
C GLU A 139 -15.34 -1.37 2.89
N ARG A 140 -14.14 -1.37 3.48
CA ARG A 140 -12.87 -1.49 2.73
C ARG A 140 -12.83 -2.78 1.91
N GLN A 141 -13.24 -3.91 2.49
CA GLN A 141 -13.27 -5.18 1.75
C GLN A 141 -14.29 -5.14 0.61
N PHE A 142 -15.49 -4.63 0.87
CA PHE A 142 -16.55 -4.50 -0.12
C PHE A 142 -16.18 -3.55 -1.27
N TRP A 143 -15.82 -2.31 -0.93
CA TRP A 143 -15.45 -1.30 -1.91
C TRP A 143 -14.14 -1.61 -2.60
N GLY A 144 -13.16 -2.22 -1.92
CA GLY A 144 -11.93 -2.68 -2.55
C GLY A 144 -12.18 -3.75 -3.63
N ALA A 145 -13.07 -4.71 -3.35
CA ALA A 145 -13.48 -5.69 -4.35
C ALA A 145 -14.23 -5.03 -5.50
N LEU A 146 -15.24 -4.20 -5.22
CA LEU A 146 -16.04 -3.57 -6.26
C LEU A 146 -15.23 -2.59 -7.11
N ALA A 147 -14.36 -1.78 -6.52
CA ALA A 147 -13.53 -0.82 -7.25
C ALA A 147 -12.57 -1.52 -8.23
N HIS A 148 -12.06 -2.70 -7.86
CA HIS A 148 -11.25 -3.52 -8.77
C HIS A 148 -12.03 -3.99 -10.01
N TYR A 149 -13.33 -4.30 -9.87
CA TYR A 149 -14.17 -4.74 -10.99
C TYR A 149 -14.80 -3.59 -11.79
N ALA A 150 -15.25 -2.54 -11.10
CA ALA A 150 -16.01 -1.43 -11.68
C ALA A 150 -15.16 -0.21 -12.04
N LEU A 151 -13.85 -0.23 -11.72
CA LEU A 151 -12.92 0.89 -11.93
C LEU A 151 -13.43 2.21 -11.30
N TRP A 152 -14.18 2.09 -10.20
CA TRP A 152 -14.82 3.20 -9.52
C TRP A 152 -14.39 3.22 -8.05
N HIS A 153 -13.53 4.18 -7.72
CA HIS A 153 -12.85 4.24 -6.42
C HIS A 153 -13.44 5.31 -5.48
N GLN A 154 -14.24 6.26 -5.99
CA GLN A 154 -14.79 7.37 -5.19
C GLN A 154 -15.59 6.93 -3.95
N PRO A 155 -16.41 5.86 -4.00
CA PRO A 155 -17.15 5.43 -2.81
C PRO A 155 -16.26 5.04 -1.63
N SER A 156 -15.01 4.65 -1.89
CA SER A 156 -14.04 4.37 -0.84
C SER A 156 -13.66 5.66 -0.08
N ASP A 157 -13.28 6.72 -0.80
CA ASP A 157 -12.96 8.02 -0.20
C ASP A 157 -14.16 8.67 0.52
N ASP A 158 -15.37 8.44 0.01
CA ASP A 158 -16.60 8.93 0.65
C ASP A 158 -16.84 8.22 2.01
N ALA A 159 -16.64 6.90 2.06
CA ALA A 159 -16.68 6.14 3.32
C ALA A 159 -15.57 6.58 4.29
N VAL A 160 -14.35 6.76 3.80
CA VAL A 160 -13.21 7.27 4.60
C VAL A 160 -13.55 8.62 5.21
N THR A 161 -14.12 9.53 4.41
CA THR A 161 -14.55 10.86 4.86
C THR A 161 -15.56 10.76 6.00
N ASN A 162 -16.57 9.91 5.86
CA ASN A 162 -17.60 9.75 6.89
C ASN A 162 -17.01 9.24 8.21
N HIS A 163 -16.18 8.19 8.15
CA HIS A 163 -15.51 7.63 9.34
C HIS A 163 -14.51 8.60 9.97
N LEU A 164 -13.79 9.37 9.15
CA LEU A 164 -12.83 10.37 9.64
C LEU A 164 -13.53 11.47 10.44
N LEU A 165 -14.67 11.96 9.95
CA LEU A 165 -15.44 13.00 10.64
C LEU A 165 -16.09 12.45 11.92
N GLN A 166 -16.56 11.21 11.92
CA GLN A 166 -17.03 10.55 13.15
C GLN A 166 -15.90 10.37 14.16
N ALA A 167 -14.71 9.96 13.72
CA ALA A 167 -13.53 9.84 14.58
C ALA A 167 -13.10 11.21 15.14
N ALA A 168 -13.23 12.28 14.36
CA ALA A 168 -12.97 13.65 14.82
C ALA A 168 -13.93 14.08 15.95
N ASP A 169 -15.18 13.63 15.92
CA ASP A 169 -16.17 13.88 16.98
C ASP A 169 -15.94 13.01 18.24
N GLY A 170 -15.19 11.91 18.11
CA GLY A 170 -14.85 10.98 19.19
C GLY A 170 -13.55 11.31 19.95
N PRO A 171 -13.16 10.45 20.93
CA PRO A 171 -12.04 10.71 21.84
C PRO A 171 -10.67 10.22 21.36
N ALA A 172 -10.57 9.62 20.16
CA ALA A 172 -9.33 8.99 19.71
C ALA A 172 -8.16 9.99 19.65
N ARG A 173 -7.01 9.58 20.19
CA ARG A 173 -5.76 10.34 20.22
C ARG A 173 -4.98 10.23 18.92
N PHE A 174 -5.10 9.11 18.21
CA PHE A 174 -4.49 8.90 16.89
C PHE A 174 -5.55 8.40 15.91
N VAL A 175 -5.70 9.08 14.78
CA VAL A 175 -6.60 8.67 13.70
C VAL A 175 -5.78 8.54 12.43
N PHE A 176 -5.79 7.35 11.84
CA PHE A 176 -5.18 7.11 10.54
C PHE A 176 -6.28 6.90 9.49
N ALA A 177 -6.21 7.61 8.36
CA ALA A 177 -7.18 7.50 7.28
C ALA A 177 -6.48 7.38 5.92
N GLN A 178 -6.76 6.28 5.20
CA GLN A 178 -6.30 6.06 3.83
C GLN A 178 -7.36 6.49 2.82
N PHE A 179 -7.00 7.38 1.89
CA PHE A 179 -7.81 7.78 0.74
C PHE A 179 -7.30 7.09 -0.54
N PRO A 180 -7.90 5.96 -0.97
CA PRO A 180 -7.38 5.17 -2.08
C PRO A 180 -7.74 5.69 -3.48
N ALA A 181 -8.67 6.64 -3.64
CA ALA A 181 -9.21 6.93 -4.96
C ALA A 181 -8.25 7.64 -5.92
N VAL A 182 -7.31 8.45 -5.41
CA VAL A 182 -6.29 9.12 -6.24
C VAL A 182 -5.41 8.09 -6.97
N ASP A 183 -4.86 7.11 -6.26
CA ASP A 183 -4.10 6.02 -6.88
C ASP A 183 -4.96 5.18 -7.83
N GLY A 184 -6.16 4.80 -7.37
CA GLY A 184 -7.09 3.99 -8.17
C GLY A 184 -7.44 4.61 -9.54
N TYR A 185 -7.58 5.94 -9.61
CA TYR A 185 -7.76 6.65 -10.88
C TYR A 185 -6.46 6.88 -11.65
N THR A 186 -5.34 7.04 -10.96
CA THR A 186 -4.02 7.16 -11.58
C THR A 186 -3.59 5.86 -12.28
N HIS A 187 -4.09 4.70 -11.84
CA HIS A 187 -3.91 3.45 -12.58
C HIS A 187 -4.63 3.42 -13.94
N GLN A 188 -5.62 4.28 -14.16
CA GLN A 188 -6.47 4.29 -15.37
C GLN A 188 -6.15 5.47 -16.30
N ALA A 189 -5.46 6.50 -15.79
CA ALA A 189 -5.24 7.75 -16.50
C ALA A 189 -3.93 8.42 -16.07
N ALA A 190 -3.56 9.51 -16.74
CA ALA A 190 -2.42 10.31 -16.32
C ALA A 190 -2.64 10.89 -14.90
N PRO A 191 -1.57 11.10 -14.10
CA PRO A 191 -1.70 11.63 -12.74
C PRO A 191 -2.34 13.02 -12.62
N ASP A 192 -2.35 13.80 -13.71
CA ASP A 192 -2.97 15.12 -13.84
C ASP A 192 -4.32 15.08 -14.57
N ALA A 193 -4.87 13.90 -14.83
CA ALA A 193 -6.15 13.76 -15.51
C ALA A 193 -7.30 14.35 -14.67
N PRO A 194 -8.35 14.92 -15.30
CA PRO A 194 -9.45 15.57 -14.57
C PRO A 194 -10.10 14.71 -13.48
N ARG A 195 -10.19 13.39 -13.66
CA ARG A 195 -10.76 12.47 -12.66
C ARG A 195 -9.86 12.31 -11.43
N VAL A 196 -8.54 12.32 -11.60
CA VAL A 196 -7.57 12.27 -10.51
C VAL A 196 -7.63 13.59 -9.72
N LEU A 197 -7.60 14.72 -10.43
CA LEU A 197 -7.69 16.04 -9.82
C LEU A 197 -9.00 16.24 -9.06
N ALA A 198 -10.14 15.82 -9.62
CA ALA A 198 -11.44 15.87 -8.94
C ALA A 198 -11.45 15.05 -7.64
N SER A 199 -10.78 13.89 -7.62
CA SER A 199 -10.64 13.09 -6.40
C SER A 199 -9.79 13.82 -5.37
N LEU A 200 -8.67 14.43 -5.79
CA LEU A 200 -7.80 15.21 -4.91
C LEU A 200 -8.52 16.43 -4.32
N HIS A 201 -9.34 17.14 -5.11
CA HIS A 201 -10.15 18.26 -4.63
C HIS A 201 -11.16 17.82 -3.57
N ARG A 202 -11.78 16.64 -3.71
CA ARG A 202 -12.68 16.08 -2.68
C ARG A 202 -11.94 15.75 -1.39
N VAL A 203 -10.69 15.28 -1.47
CA VAL A 203 -9.87 15.09 -0.27
C VAL A 203 -9.57 16.45 0.40
N ASP A 204 -9.29 17.50 -0.37
CA ASP A 204 -9.12 18.87 0.15
C ASP A 204 -10.38 19.37 0.86
N GLU A 205 -11.56 19.16 0.29
CA GLU A 205 -12.84 19.46 0.94
C GLU A 205 -13.01 18.69 2.26
N THR A 206 -12.61 17.42 2.31
CA THR A 206 -12.62 16.61 3.54
C THR A 206 -11.67 17.17 4.60
N ILE A 207 -10.48 17.64 4.21
CA ILE A 207 -9.56 18.35 5.12
C ILE A 207 -10.22 19.62 5.66
N GLY A 208 -10.94 20.38 4.82
CA GLY A 208 -11.73 21.53 5.22
C GLY A 208 -12.79 21.19 6.26
N ARG A 209 -13.54 20.12 6.05
CA ARG A 209 -14.56 19.64 7.00
C ARG A 209 -13.95 19.17 8.31
N LEU A 210 -12.82 18.45 8.27
CA LEU A 210 -12.09 18.03 9.47
C LEU A 210 -11.63 19.22 10.30
N THR A 211 -10.95 20.19 9.66
CA THR A 211 -10.47 21.40 10.35
C THR A 211 -11.61 22.22 10.95
N GLN A 212 -12.73 22.36 10.23
CA GLN A 212 -13.93 23.02 10.74
C GLN A 212 -14.50 22.30 11.98
N ARG A 213 -14.57 20.96 11.96
CA ARG A 213 -15.04 20.14 13.10
C ARG A 213 -14.17 20.32 14.33
N LEU A 214 -12.85 20.27 14.15
CA LEU A 214 -11.89 20.48 15.24
C LEU A 214 -11.96 21.92 15.78
N ALA A 215 -12.11 22.92 14.91
CA ALA A 215 -12.25 24.32 15.31
C ALA A 215 -13.52 24.56 16.13
N ALA A 216 -14.66 23.98 15.72
CA ALA A 216 -15.93 24.08 16.45
C ALA A 216 -15.86 23.49 17.87
N ARG A 217 -14.89 22.60 18.12
CA ARG A 217 -14.62 21.99 19.42
C ARG A 217 -13.51 22.68 20.21
N GLY A 218 -12.87 23.71 19.64
CA GLY A 218 -11.69 24.34 20.23
C GLY A 218 -10.47 23.43 20.27
N GLU A 219 -10.42 22.38 19.45
CA GLU A 219 -9.36 21.37 19.44
C GLU A 219 -8.35 21.56 18.29
N LEU A 220 -8.62 22.47 17.34
CA LEU A 220 -7.80 22.63 16.13
C LEU A 220 -6.34 22.96 16.46
N ASP A 221 -6.10 23.94 17.34
CA ASP A 221 -4.74 24.39 17.71
C ASP A 221 -3.97 23.34 18.55
N GLU A 222 -4.68 22.35 19.10
CA GLU A 222 -4.08 21.26 19.87
C GLU A 222 -3.91 19.97 19.06
N ALA A 223 -4.41 19.93 17.82
CA ALA A 223 -4.34 18.78 16.93
C ALA A 223 -3.13 18.89 15.99
N LEU A 224 -2.47 17.75 15.72
CA LEU A 224 -1.57 17.63 14.58
C LEU A 224 -2.32 16.99 13.43
N ILE A 225 -2.32 17.64 12.27
CA ILE A 225 -2.85 17.08 11.03
C ILE A 225 -1.67 16.87 10.09
N LEU A 226 -1.43 15.61 9.74
CA LEU A 226 -0.40 15.19 8.79
C LEU A 226 -1.10 14.73 7.52
N VAL A 227 -0.73 15.31 6.38
CA VAL A 227 -1.17 14.85 5.06
C VAL A 227 0.06 14.28 4.35
N VAL A 228 0.00 13.00 4.01
CA VAL A 228 1.14 12.27 3.43
C VAL A 228 0.69 11.47 2.21
N SER A 229 1.67 11.02 1.42
CA SER A 229 1.47 10.02 0.39
C SER A 229 2.51 8.92 0.57
N ASP A 230 2.12 7.68 0.27
CA ASP A 230 3.00 6.51 0.38
C ASP A 230 3.93 6.36 -0.80
N HIS A 231 3.46 6.64 -2.01
CA HIS A 231 4.27 6.64 -3.23
C HIS A 231 3.72 7.62 -4.27
N GLY A 232 4.50 7.83 -5.33
CA GLY A 232 4.03 8.52 -6.52
C GLY A 232 3.57 7.54 -7.61
N ALA A 233 3.47 8.06 -8.83
CA ALA A 233 3.18 7.28 -10.03
C ALA A 233 4.07 7.75 -11.18
N SER A 234 4.20 6.93 -12.22
CA SER A 234 4.92 7.28 -13.45
C SER A 234 4.18 6.75 -14.67
N PRO A 235 4.13 7.51 -15.78
CA PRO A 235 3.55 7.01 -17.02
C PRO A 235 4.28 5.76 -17.51
N VAL A 236 3.51 4.70 -17.76
CA VAL A 236 4.03 3.46 -18.36
C VAL A 236 3.84 3.53 -19.87
N ARG A 237 4.94 3.57 -20.62
CA ARG A 237 4.92 3.60 -22.11
C ARG A 237 5.15 2.23 -22.73
N GLU A 238 5.90 1.39 -22.03
CA GLU A 238 6.26 0.04 -22.43
C GLU A 238 6.05 -0.89 -21.24
N HIS A 239 5.56 -2.09 -21.51
CA HIS A 239 5.35 -3.11 -20.49
C HIS A 239 6.07 -4.39 -20.87
N LEU A 240 6.98 -4.83 -20.00
CA LEU A 240 7.58 -6.14 -20.07
C LEU A 240 6.88 -7.08 -19.08
N ASP A 241 6.08 -8.01 -19.59
CA ASP A 241 5.65 -9.15 -18.79
C ASP A 241 6.87 -10.05 -18.54
N LEU A 242 7.46 -9.87 -17.35
CA LEU A 242 8.67 -10.57 -16.94
C LEU A 242 8.43 -12.09 -16.83
N ALA A 243 7.24 -12.51 -16.38
CA ALA A 243 6.91 -13.93 -16.29
C ALA A 243 6.80 -14.56 -17.69
N ALA A 244 6.12 -13.90 -18.63
CA ALA A 244 6.08 -14.33 -20.02
C ALA A 244 7.47 -14.29 -20.68
N TRP A 245 8.32 -13.33 -20.32
CA TRP A 245 9.71 -13.29 -20.78
C TRP A 245 10.49 -14.54 -20.35
N PHE A 246 10.41 -14.96 -19.08
CA PHE A 246 11.04 -16.19 -18.60
C PHE A 246 10.48 -17.43 -19.33
N ARG A 247 9.15 -17.52 -19.51
CA ARG A 247 8.51 -18.64 -20.24
C ARG A 247 9.00 -18.73 -21.69
N ARG A 248 9.18 -17.61 -22.39
CA ARG A 248 9.74 -17.59 -23.76
C ARG A 248 11.19 -18.09 -23.83
N GLN A 249 11.92 -18.11 -22.72
CA GLN A 249 13.28 -18.68 -22.61
C GLN A 249 13.28 -20.17 -22.21
N GLY A 250 12.10 -20.81 -22.15
CA GLY A 250 11.94 -22.19 -21.73
C GLY A 250 12.00 -22.41 -20.22
N VAL A 251 11.78 -21.37 -19.40
CA VAL A 251 11.78 -21.48 -17.93
C VAL A 251 10.34 -21.56 -17.42
N ARG A 252 9.95 -22.68 -16.77
CA ARG A 252 8.61 -22.82 -16.16
C ARG A 252 8.46 -21.82 -15.02
N THR A 253 7.45 -20.96 -15.10
CA THR A 253 7.42 -19.75 -14.28
C THR A 253 6.08 -19.57 -13.56
N MET A 254 6.13 -19.64 -12.23
CA MET A 254 5.01 -19.28 -11.37
C MET A 254 4.95 -17.75 -11.21
N ALA A 255 3.78 -17.16 -11.46
CA ALA A 255 3.48 -15.75 -11.24
C ALA A 255 2.00 -15.55 -10.88
N HIS A 256 1.63 -14.40 -10.32
CA HIS A 256 0.23 -14.07 -10.03
C HIS A 256 -0.51 -13.48 -11.24
N PRO A 257 -1.81 -13.76 -11.43
CA PRO A 257 -2.61 -14.78 -10.74
C PRO A 257 -2.05 -16.18 -11.04
N ILE A 258 -2.00 -17.04 -10.03
CA ILE A 258 -1.36 -18.35 -10.15
C ILE A 258 -2.29 -19.29 -10.90
N VAL A 259 -1.96 -19.54 -12.16
CA VAL A 259 -2.60 -20.55 -13.00
C VAL A 259 -1.70 -21.77 -13.01
N TRP A 260 -2.17 -22.87 -12.41
CA TRP A 260 -1.63 -24.24 -12.46
C TRP A 260 -0.20 -24.38 -13.04
N GLU A 261 0.81 -24.18 -12.20
CA GLU A 261 2.23 -24.39 -12.56
C GLU A 261 2.84 -25.39 -11.58
N ALA A 262 3.09 -26.62 -12.05
CA ALA A 262 3.69 -27.68 -11.27
C ALA A 262 5.21 -27.65 -11.40
N SER A 263 5.93 -27.71 -10.27
CA SER A 263 7.40 -27.68 -10.24
C SER A 263 8.00 -26.50 -11.01
N PRO A 264 7.65 -25.24 -10.64
CA PRO A 264 8.18 -24.08 -11.34
C PRO A 264 9.70 -23.97 -11.17
N ASP A 265 10.37 -23.67 -12.26
CA ASP A 265 11.82 -23.41 -12.31
C ASP A 265 12.17 -22.00 -11.80
N ALA A 266 11.22 -21.06 -11.97
CA ALA A 266 11.27 -19.70 -11.47
C ALA A 266 9.94 -19.31 -10.81
N ALA A 267 10.00 -18.45 -9.80
CA ALA A 267 8.85 -17.71 -9.32
C ALA A 267 9.09 -16.22 -9.51
N VAL A 268 8.20 -15.55 -10.25
CA VAL A 268 8.26 -14.12 -10.54
C VAL A 268 7.12 -13.43 -9.80
N MET A 269 7.47 -12.75 -8.71
CA MET A 269 6.55 -12.07 -7.81
C MET A 269 6.57 -10.58 -8.09
N VAL A 270 5.72 -10.16 -9.02
CA VAL A 270 5.64 -8.79 -9.54
C VAL A 270 5.04 -7.83 -8.50
N ALA A 271 5.73 -6.71 -8.26
CA ALA A 271 5.37 -5.66 -7.32
C ALA A 271 5.08 -4.35 -8.06
N GLY A 272 3.81 -4.16 -8.41
CA GLY A 272 3.42 -3.17 -9.42
C GLY A 272 4.10 -3.46 -10.76
N ASN A 273 4.17 -2.49 -11.67
CA ASN A 273 4.90 -2.66 -12.95
C ASN A 273 6.35 -2.13 -12.90
N GLY A 274 6.85 -1.76 -11.71
CA GLY A 274 8.18 -1.16 -11.54
C GLY A 274 9.26 -2.08 -10.97
N SER A 275 8.89 -3.21 -10.35
CA SER A 275 9.86 -4.18 -9.80
C SER A 275 9.25 -5.56 -9.64
N ALA A 276 10.10 -6.58 -9.45
CA ALA A 276 9.67 -7.94 -9.14
C ALA A 276 10.70 -8.65 -8.26
N MET A 277 10.22 -9.52 -7.37
CA MET A 277 11.08 -10.50 -6.71
C MET A 277 11.14 -11.77 -7.54
N VAL A 278 12.35 -12.19 -7.94
CA VAL A 278 12.57 -13.40 -8.73
C VAL A 278 13.27 -14.45 -7.89
N TYR A 279 12.68 -15.64 -7.84
CA TYR A 279 13.19 -16.79 -7.09
C TYR A 279 13.53 -17.92 -8.07
N ALA A 280 14.79 -18.33 -8.09
CA ALA A 280 15.25 -19.47 -8.87
C ALA A 280 15.07 -20.77 -8.07
N ARG A 281 14.59 -21.83 -8.71
CA ARG A 281 14.29 -23.13 -8.06
C ARG A 281 13.38 -22.95 -6.84
N PRO A 282 12.23 -22.26 -6.96
CA PRO A 282 11.39 -21.94 -5.81
C PRO A 282 11.01 -23.20 -5.01
N ASP A 283 10.85 -24.34 -5.66
CA ASP A 283 10.50 -25.65 -5.09
C ASP A 283 11.57 -26.29 -4.18
N THR A 284 12.76 -25.70 -4.08
CA THR A 284 13.84 -26.16 -3.22
C THR A 284 14.03 -25.19 -2.04
N PRO A 285 13.43 -25.50 -0.86
CA PRO A 285 13.52 -24.65 0.32
C PRO A 285 14.96 -24.32 0.71
N ARG A 286 15.20 -23.06 1.09
CA ARG A 286 16.51 -22.59 1.55
C ARG A 286 16.40 -21.40 2.48
N ASP A 287 17.29 -21.35 3.47
CA ASP A 287 17.42 -20.25 4.43
C ASP A 287 18.26 -19.08 3.88
N ARG A 288 19.05 -19.31 2.82
CA ARG A 288 19.96 -18.32 2.24
C ARG A 288 19.61 -17.95 0.80
N ARG A 289 19.83 -16.68 0.46
CA ARG A 289 19.75 -16.20 -0.93
C ARG A 289 20.95 -16.71 -1.73
N TRP A 290 20.74 -17.03 -3.01
CA TRP A 290 21.86 -17.21 -3.92
C TRP A 290 22.51 -15.88 -4.27
N PRO A 291 23.83 -15.85 -4.48
CA PRO A 291 24.52 -14.65 -4.93
C PRO A 291 24.04 -14.28 -6.33
N LEU A 292 24.02 -12.98 -6.62
CA LEU A 292 23.64 -12.47 -7.94
C LEU A 292 24.49 -13.08 -9.06
N ALA A 293 25.77 -13.37 -8.80
CA ALA A 293 26.66 -14.06 -9.73
C ALA A 293 26.07 -15.40 -10.21
N ARG A 294 25.54 -16.23 -9.30
CA ARG A 294 24.89 -17.50 -9.65
C ARG A 294 23.62 -17.25 -10.47
N LEU A 295 22.80 -16.27 -10.07
CA LEU A 295 21.54 -15.94 -10.74
C LEU A 295 21.71 -15.36 -12.15
N ARG A 296 22.92 -14.94 -12.55
CA ARG A 296 23.20 -14.49 -13.92
C ARG A 296 23.32 -15.64 -14.92
N HIS A 297 23.49 -16.88 -14.45
CA HIS A 297 23.59 -18.05 -15.30
C HIS A 297 22.21 -18.72 -15.44
N GLY A 298 21.79 -19.01 -16.68
CA GLY A 298 20.48 -19.62 -16.96
C GLY A 298 20.27 -20.97 -16.27
N GLU A 299 21.36 -21.70 -16.01
CA GLU A 299 21.38 -22.97 -15.26
C GLU A 299 20.82 -22.82 -13.84
N ALA A 300 20.95 -21.64 -13.21
CA ALA A 300 20.31 -21.41 -11.91
C ALA A 300 18.79 -21.58 -11.96
N PHE A 301 18.20 -21.43 -13.14
CA PHE A 301 16.78 -21.61 -13.41
C PHE A 301 16.48 -22.89 -14.19
N ARG A 302 17.40 -23.85 -14.34
CA ARG A 302 17.14 -25.14 -15.03
C ARG A 302 17.44 -26.33 -14.13
N ALA A 303 16.73 -27.45 -14.33
CA ALA A 303 16.99 -28.67 -13.56
C ALA A 303 18.34 -29.22 -14.00
N GLU A 304 19.14 -29.67 -13.06
CA GLU A 304 20.34 -30.44 -13.41
C GLU A 304 19.84 -31.73 -14.09
N GLY A 305 19.92 -31.80 -15.42
CA GLY A 305 19.61 -33.01 -16.18
C GLY A 305 18.71 -32.90 -17.42
N ASP A 306 18.40 -31.71 -17.94
CA ASP A 306 17.75 -31.55 -19.27
C ASP A 306 18.76 -31.21 -20.38
#